data_AF-A0A1M5PCJ8-F1
#
_entry.id   AF-A0A1M5PCJ8-F1
#
_cell.length_a   1.000
_cell.length_b   1.000
_cell.length_c   1.000
_cell.angle_alpha   90.00
_cell.angle_beta   90.00
_cell.angle_gamma   90.00
#
_symmetry.space_group_name_H-M   'P 1'
#
loop_
_entity.id
_entity.type
_entity.pdbx_description
1 polymer ?
#
loop_
_entity_poly.entity_id
_entity_poly.type
_entity_poly.pdbx_seq_one_letter_code
_entity_poly.pdbx_strand_id
1 'polypeptide(L)' 'MEKQLLAHTPLFRNATTIKRLRKGFSTDQKFIIDDQYLVRAFSSEQSSNRQAEFHTLAKLAP' A
#
# COMPACT_ATOMS: atom_id res chain seq x y z
N MET A 1 -13.98 -2.54 -0.20
CA MET A 1 -12.66 -1.92 0.05
C MET A 1 -11.70 -2.07 -1.13
N GLU A 2 -11.34 -3.28 -1.59
CA GLU A 2 -10.44 -3.48 -2.75
C GLU A 2 -10.91 -2.74 -4.02
N LYS A 3 -12.21 -2.86 -4.36
CA LYS A 3 -12.82 -2.13 -5.48
C LYS A 3 -12.78 -0.60 -5.36
N GLN A 4 -12.74 -0.05 -4.14
CA GLN A 4 -12.69 1.40 -3.92
C GLN A 4 -11.28 1.97 -4.09
N LEU A 5 -10.26 1.23 -3.62
CA LEU A 5 -8.84 1.57 -3.81
C LEU A 5 -8.47 1.62 -5.30
N LEU A 6 -8.92 0.63 -6.06
CA LEU A 6 -8.75 0.56 -7.51
C LEU A 6 -9.38 1.74 -8.26
N ALA A 7 -10.51 2.26 -7.76
CA ALA A 7 -11.26 3.31 -8.44
C ALA A 7 -10.72 4.74 -8.21
N HIS A 8 -10.12 5.00 -7.03
CA HIS A 8 -9.79 6.36 -6.57
C HIS A 8 -8.29 6.69 -6.58
N THR A 9 -7.43 5.72 -6.92
CA THR A 9 -5.98 5.91 -6.90
C THR A 9 -5.44 5.82 -8.33
N PRO A 10 -4.89 6.91 -8.91
CA PRO A 10 -4.44 6.92 -10.31
C PRO A 10 -3.46 5.80 -10.66
N LEU A 11 -2.58 5.45 -9.71
CA LEU A 11 -1.62 4.35 -9.84
C LEU A 11 -2.29 3.00 -10.15
N PHE A 12 -3.48 2.72 -9.61
CA PHE A 12 -4.18 1.47 -9.89
C PHE A 12 -5.00 1.52 -11.18
N ARG A 13 -5.50 2.69 -11.58
CA ARG A 13 -6.31 2.83 -12.80
C ARG A 13 -5.49 2.60 -14.06
N ASN A 14 -4.25 3.07 -14.06
CA ASN A 14 -3.34 2.97 -15.20
C ASN A 14 -2.36 1.80 -15.07
N ALA A 15 -2.53 0.96 -14.05
CA ALA A 15 -1.66 -0.19 -13.81
C ALA A 15 -1.82 -1.21 -14.93
N THR A 16 -0.70 -1.68 -15.46
CA THR A 16 -0.69 -2.82 -16.40
C THR A 16 -0.87 -4.14 -15.65
N THR A 17 -0.29 -4.23 -14.44
CA THR A 17 -0.37 -5.41 -13.57
C THR A 17 -0.56 -5.00 -12.11
N ILE A 18 -1.44 -5.74 -11.42
CA ILE A 18 -1.66 -5.57 -9.98
C ILE A 18 -1.59 -6.96 -9.34
N LYS A 19 -0.63 -7.17 -8.44
CA LYS A 19 -0.43 -8.44 -7.74
C LYS A 19 -0.69 -8.25 -6.25
N ARG A 20 -1.69 -8.95 -5.71
CA ARG A 20 -1.94 -8.94 -4.27
C ARG A 20 -0.94 -9.84 -3.55
N LEU A 21 -0.23 -9.28 -2.58
CA LEU A 21 0.65 -10.03 -1.70
C LEU A 21 -0.12 -10.54 -0.49
N ARG A 22 -0.05 -11.86 -0.26
CA ARG A 22 -0.64 -12.52 0.92
C ARG A 22 0.39 -12.90 1.99
N LYS A 23 1.67 -12.55 1.80
CA LYS A 23 2.76 -12.88 2.74
C LYS A 23 3.01 -11.74 3.73
N GLY A 24 3.23 -12.09 4.99
CA GLY A 24 3.67 -11.17 6.07
C GLY A 24 2.76 -11.18 7.30
N PHE A 25 3.30 -10.72 8.43
CA PHE A 25 2.64 -10.70 9.75
C PHE A 25 1.70 -9.50 9.97
N SER A 26 1.64 -8.57 9.02
CA SER A 26 0.81 -7.37 9.12
C SER A 26 -0.57 -7.63 8.50
N THR A 27 -1.61 -7.15 9.18
CA THR A 27 -3.01 -7.15 8.73
C THR A 27 -3.27 -6.25 7.53
N ASP A 28 -2.28 -5.45 7.10
CA ASP A 28 -2.41 -4.60 5.92
C ASP A 28 -2.57 -5.44 4.65
N GLN A 29 -3.45 -4.96 3.77
CA GLN A 29 -3.53 -5.43 2.40
C GLN A 29 -2.38 -4.83 1.59
N LYS A 30 -1.66 -5.67 0.87
CA LYS A 30 -0.44 -5.28 0.15
C LYS A 30 -0.61 -5.62 -1.33
N PHE A 31 -0.25 -4.68 -2.19
CA PHE A 31 -0.37 -4.80 -3.64
C PHE A 31 0.92 -4.33 -4.29
N ILE A 32 1.44 -5.11 -5.22
CA ILE A 32 2.49 -4.68 -6.14
C ILE A 32 1.81 -4.18 -7.41
N ILE A 33 2.16 -2.97 -7.85
CA ILE A 33 1.71 -2.37 -9.10
C ILE A 33 2.90 -2.30 -10.05
N ASP A 34 2.75 -2.89 -11.24
CA ASP A 34 3.72 -2.86 -12.34
C ASP A 34 5.15 -3.29 -11.94
N ASP A 35 5.26 -4.13 -10.91
CA ASP A 35 6.52 -4.53 -10.27
C ASP A 35 7.42 -3.36 -9.83
N GLN A 36 6.85 -2.14 -9.74
CA GLN A 36 7.54 -0.90 -9.40
C GLN A 36 7.10 -0.33 -8.05
N TYR A 37 5.81 -0.40 -7.75
CA TYR A 37 5.23 0.24 -6.55
C TYR A 37 4.65 -0.79 -5.60
N LEU A 38 4.93 -0.64 -4.31
CA LEU A 38 4.25 -1.36 -3.24
C LEU A 38 3.19 -0.45 -2.61
N VAL A 39 1.91 -0.76 -2.83
CA VAL A 39 0.81 -0.10 -2.14
C VAL A 39 0.38 -0.91 -0.93
N ARG A 40 0.24 -0.23 0.20
CA ARG A 40 -0.27 -0.79 1.45
C ARG A 40 -1.57 -0.09 1.82
N ALA A 41 -2.61 -0.87 2.04
CA ALA A 41 -3.89 -0.41 2.54
C ALA A 41 -4.13 -0.96 3.95
N PHE A 42 -4.57 -0.07 4.85
CA PHE A 42 -4.79 -0.34 6.26
C PHE A 42 -6.08 0.34 6.72
N SER A 43 -6.63 -0.08 7.86
CA SER A 43 -7.80 0.58 8.46
C SER A 43 -7.43 1.95 9.01
N SER A 44 -8.39 2.86 9.09
CA SER A 44 -8.19 4.20 9.67
C SER A 44 -7.70 4.16 11.11
N GLU A 45 -8.07 3.13 11.88
CA GLU A 45 -7.60 2.89 13.25
C GLU A 45 -6.07 2.75 13.34
N GLN A 46 -5.42 2.28 12.27
CA GLN A 46 -3.97 2.11 12.19
C GLN A 46 -3.25 3.34 11.62
N SER A 47 -3.98 4.43 11.30
CA SER A 47 -3.42 5.60 10.62
C SER A 47 -2.23 6.21 11.35
N SER A 48 -2.35 6.46 12.66
CA SER A 48 -1.26 7.07 13.45
C SER A 48 -0.01 6.19 13.48
N ASN A 49 -0.19 4.87 13.64
CA ASN A 49 0.92 3.91 13.65
C ASN A 49 1.62 3.88 12.28
N ARG A 50 0.85 3.86 11.19
CA ARG A 50 1.38 3.83 9.82
C ARG A 50 2.03 5.14 9.42
N GLN A 51 1.55 6.28 9.92
CA GLN A 51 2.19 7.56 9.72
C GLN A 51 3.57 7.60 10.39
N ALA A 52 3.68 7.12 11.64
CA ALA A 52 4.97 7.04 12.34
C ALA A 52 5.97 6.11 11.60
N GLU A 53 5.49 4.94 11.13
CA GLU A 53 6.30 4.03 10.32
C GLU A 53 6.75 4.68 9.01
N PHE A 54 5.84 5.35 8.30
CA PHE A 54 6.15 6.05 7.05
C PHE A 54 7.24 7.10 7.25
N HIS A 55 7.13 7.94 8.29
CA HIS A 55 8.15 8.93 8.60
C HIS A 55 9.49 8.30 9.00
N THR A 56 9.46 7.15 9.67
CA THR A 56 10.68 6.42 10.04
C THR A 56 11.38 5.87 8.79
N LEU A 57 10.63 5.24 7.89
CA LEU A 57 11.17 4.72 6.63
C LEU A 57 11.70 5.85 5.73
N ALA A 58 11.01 6.98 5.66
CA ALA A 58 11.43 8.13 4.87
C ALA A 58 12.78 8.71 5.34
N LYS A 59 13.09 8.64 6.65
CA LYS A 59 14.38 9.06 7.20
C LYS A 59 15.53 8.09 6.91
N LEU A 60 15.20 6.84 6.59
CA LEU A 60 16.17 5.78 6.29
C LEU A 60 16.38 5.58 4.79
N ALA A 61 15.53 6.19 3.95
CA ALA A 61 15.70 6.18 2.52
C ALA A 61 16.94 7.02 2.16
N PRO A 62 17.87 6.49 1.32
CA PRO A 62 19.08 7.19 0.91
C PRO A 62 18.79 8.40 0.01
#